data_AF-R6ANS3-F1
#
_entry.id   AF-R6ANS3-F1
#
_cell.length_a   1.000
_cell.length_b   1.000
_cell.length_c   1.000
_cell.angle_alpha   90.00
_cell.angle_beta   90.00
_cell.angle_gamma   90.00
#
_symmetry.space_group_name_H-M   'P 1'
#
loop_
_entity.id
_entity.type
_entity.pdbx_description
1 polymer ?
#
loop_
_entity_poly.entity_id
_entity_poly.type
_entity_poly.pdbx_seq_one_letter_code
_entity_poly.pdbx_strand_id
1 'polypeptide(L)'
;MAMNKTVALLVLGLAAACGWVSYNGNESKAEAADETTDAAETAEAKWQATQTLPKGLEIPRYTSSRGGQLIAHLGYTVSYDADYKTPQWVAWELTADEAQGEVPRYNKFQPDPEVRGAKAYPTDYTNSGYDRGHMAPAADMKWNKQAMVESFYMTNVCPQNRNLNRGDWKDLEELERTWALKYGAVSIAAGPIYTSKSPIRIGGNKVAVPDAFFKVLLVGYPKHTKAYGFVFKNVAGSHPLTYYQLTVDEVERQTGMDFFSKLPDAVERRVEAELPAL
;
A
#
# COMPACT_ATOMS: atom_id res chain seq x y z
N MET A 1 -47.62 -0.04 -47.35
CA MET A 1 -47.84 -1.51 -47.23
C MET A 1 -47.56 -1.86 -45.76
N ALA A 2 -48.54 -1.93 -44.85
CA ALA A 2 -49.52 -3.01 -44.67
C ALA A 2 -48.85 -4.40 -44.78
N MET A 3 -48.96 -5.36 -43.85
CA MET A 3 -49.93 -5.55 -42.77
C MET A 3 -49.41 -6.66 -41.84
N ASN A 4 -49.76 -6.50 -40.56
CA ASN A 4 -49.82 -7.50 -39.49
C ASN A 4 -50.47 -8.83 -39.93
N LYS A 5 -50.02 -10.02 -39.45
CA LYS A 5 -50.89 -11.20 -39.18
C LYS A 5 -50.26 -12.19 -38.19
N THR A 6 -50.84 -12.20 -36.99
CA THR A 6 -51.02 -13.36 -36.12
C THR A 6 -51.81 -14.47 -36.85
N VAL A 7 -51.44 -15.74 -36.65
CA VAL A 7 -52.36 -16.90 -36.80
C VAL A 7 -52.16 -17.82 -35.61
N ALA A 8 -53.29 -18.36 -35.14
CA ALA A 8 -53.46 -19.11 -33.90
C ALA A 8 -53.99 -20.52 -34.17
N LEU A 9 -53.86 -21.38 -33.14
CA LEU A 9 -54.68 -22.55 -32.78
C LEU A 9 -54.64 -23.86 -33.60
N LEU A 10 -54.34 -24.98 -32.91
CA LEU A 10 -55.21 -26.15 -32.57
C LEU A 10 -54.36 -27.45 -32.43
N VAL A 11 -54.16 -27.98 -31.22
CA VAL A 11 -54.88 -29.08 -30.51
C VAL A 11 -54.79 -30.46 -31.18
N LEU A 12 -54.23 -31.43 -30.43
CA LEU A 12 -54.61 -32.86 -30.25
C LEU A 12 -53.41 -33.49 -29.49
N GLY A 13 -53.49 -34.07 -28.29
CA GLY A 13 -54.53 -34.90 -27.71
C GLY A 13 -54.14 -36.37 -27.86
N LEU A 14 -53.40 -36.94 -26.90
CA LEU A 14 -53.34 -38.39 -26.66
C LEU A 14 -52.85 -38.67 -25.23
N ALA A 15 -53.77 -39.17 -24.41
CA ALA A 15 -53.51 -39.78 -23.12
C ALA A 15 -53.15 -41.26 -23.33
N ALA A 16 -52.17 -41.76 -22.59
CA ALA A 16 -52.06 -43.19 -22.28
C ALA A 16 -51.47 -43.34 -20.87
N ALA A 17 -52.08 -44.27 -20.14
CA ALA A 17 -52.07 -44.37 -18.69
C ALA A 17 -51.04 -45.38 -18.15
N CYS A 18 -50.83 -45.25 -16.83
CA CYS A 18 -50.47 -46.29 -15.86
C CYS A 18 -49.08 -46.94 -15.90
N GLY A 19 -48.34 -46.68 -14.82
CA GLY A 19 -47.26 -47.54 -14.33
C GLY A 19 -46.77 -47.06 -12.97
N TRP A 20 -47.45 -47.45 -11.89
CA TRP A 20 -46.88 -47.38 -10.54
C TRP A 20 -45.88 -48.54 -10.38
N VAL A 21 -44.62 -48.21 -10.11
CA VAL A 21 -43.65 -49.12 -9.49
C VAL A 21 -43.00 -48.36 -8.35
N SER A 22 -43.24 -48.81 -7.12
CA SER A 22 -42.47 -48.38 -5.95
C SER A 22 -41.21 -49.22 -5.82
N TYR A 23 -40.06 -48.58 -5.63
CA TYR A 23 -38.94 -49.19 -4.93
C TYR A 23 -38.07 -48.13 -4.22
N ASN A 24 -37.82 -48.35 -2.93
CA ASN A 24 -36.99 -47.55 -2.04
C ASN A 24 -35.50 -47.58 -2.42
N GLY A 25 -34.78 -46.49 -2.21
CA GLY A 25 -33.32 -46.47 -2.31
C GLY A 25 -32.66 -45.11 -2.06
N ASN A 26 -32.38 -44.84 -0.78
CA ASN A 26 -31.21 -44.19 -0.19
C ASN A 26 -30.56 -42.88 -0.73
N GLU A 27 -30.10 -42.08 0.23
CA GLU A 27 -29.46 -40.77 0.15
C GLU A 27 -28.21 -40.66 -0.76
N SER A 28 -28.00 -39.49 -1.36
CA SER A 28 -26.81 -38.65 -1.16
C SER A 28 -26.90 -37.37 -2.00
N LYS A 29 -26.97 -36.22 -1.33
CA LYS A 29 -26.66 -34.91 -1.91
C LYS A 29 -25.14 -34.84 -2.07
N ALA A 30 -24.68 -34.56 -3.28
CA ALA A 30 -23.26 -34.30 -3.54
C ALA A 30 -22.89 -32.90 -3.02
N GLU A 31 -22.12 -32.89 -1.93
CA GLU A 31 -21.26 -31.80 -1.46
C GLU A 31 -20.15 -31.56 -2.47
N ALA A 32 -20.03 -30.33 -2.99
CA ALA A 32 -18.87 -29.90 -3.78
C ALA A 32 -18.62 -28.38 -3.66
N ALA A 33 -19.01 -27.76 -2.55
CA ALA A 33 -18.90 -26.32 -2.35
C ALA A 33 -18.23 -25.89 -1.03
N ASP A 34 -17.66 -26.83 -0.26
CA ASP A 34 -17.24 -26.55 1.14
C ASP A 34 -15.73 -26.69 1.40
N GLU A 35 -14.96 -27.40 0.56
CA GLU A 35 -13.55 -27.68 0.85
C GLU A 35 -12.62 -26.46 0.66
N THR A 36 -12.97 -25.51 -0.22
CA THR A 36 -12.12 -24.33 -0.49
C THR A 36 -12.25 -23.23 0.56
N THR A 37 -13.43 -23.09 1.17
CA THR A 37 -13.70 -22.14 2.26
C THR A 37 -13.05 -22.61 3.56
N ASP A 38 -13.18 -23.89 3.87
CA ASP A 38 -12.65 -24.46 5.11
C ASP A 38 -11.12 -24.46 5.13
N ALA A 39 -10.46 -24.68 3.98
CA ALA A 39 -9.01 -24.58 3.86
C ALA A 39 -8.47 -23.13 4.00
N ALA A 40 -9.19 -22.13 3.48
CA ALA A 40 -8.82 -20.72 3.60
C ALA A 40 -9.05 -20.19 5.03
N GLU A 41 -10.16 -20.58 5.67
CA GLU A 41 -10.44 -20.26 7.08
C GLU A 41 -9.46 -20.97 8.03
N THR A 42 -9.06 -22.20 7.72
CA THR A 42 -8.07 -22.96 8.50
C THR A 42 -6.64 -22.42 8.33
N ALA A 43 -6.28 -21.96 7.13
CA ALA A 43 -5.00 -21.28 6.87
C ALA A 43 -4.93 -19.95 7.61
N GLU A 44 -6.04 -19.19 7.62
CA GLU A 44 -6.16 -17.95 8.37
C GLU A 44 -6.04 -18.21 9.88
N ALA A 45 -6.79 -19.16 10.43
CA ALA A 45 -6.73 -19.49 11.85
C ALA A 45 -5.33 -19.96 12.33
N LYS A 46 -4.57 -20.67 11.48
CA LYS A 46 -3.19 -21.08 11.78
C LYS A 46 -2.17 -19.93 11.67
N TRP A 47 -2.38 -18.99 10.75
CA TRP A 47 -1.54 -17.79 10.58
C TRP A 47 -1.76 -16.76 11.70
N GLN A 48 -3.00 -16.66 12.20
CA GLN A 48 -3.42 -15.78 13.29
C GLN A 48 -2.79 -16.13 14.66
N ALA A 49 -2.10 -17.26 14.78
CA ALA A 49 -1.44 -17.70 16.01
C ALA A 49 -0.14 -16.93 16.32
N THR A 50 0.44 -16.22 15.35
CA THR A 50 1.58 -15.33 15.55
C THR A 50 1.11 -13.91 15.88
N GLN A 51 1.37 -13.44 17.11
CA GLN A 51 0.95 -12.10 17.58
C GLN A 51 1.79 -10.94 17.04
N THR A 52 2.76 -11.20 16.18
CA THR A 52 3.69 -10.19 15.65
C THR A 52 3.52 -10.09 14.14
N LEU A 53 3.60 -8.87 13.62
CA LEU A 53 3.67 -8.63 12.17
C LEU A 53 4.78 -9.51 11.56
N PRO A 54 4.52 -10.21 10.44
CA PRO A 54 5.55 -10.95 9.73
C PRO A 54 6.68 -10.01 9.34
N LYS A 55 7.92 -10.43 9.59
CA LYS A 55 9.10 -9.61 9.25
C LYS A 55 9.09 -9.20 7.77
N GLY A 56 9.17 -7.90 7.52
CA GLY A 56 9.21 -7.35 6.17
C GLY A 56 7.87 -7.42 5.46
N LEU A 57 6.74 -7.44 6.18
CA LEU A 57 5.38 -7.35 5.62
C LEU A 57 5.20 -6.06 4.80
N GLU A 58 5.86 -5.00 5.26
CA GLU A 58 5.83 -3.66 4.66
C GLU A 58 6.53 -3.59 3.30
N ILE A 59 7.35 -4.58 2.94
CA ILE A 59 8.19 -4.55 1.74
C ILE A 59 7.34 -4.92 0.52
N PRO A 60 7.05 -3.98 -0.41
CA PRO A 60 6.27 -4.28 -1.60
C PRO A 60 7.06 -5.13 -2.59
N ARG A 61 6.36 -5.89 -3.42
CA ARG A 61 6.93 -6.58 -4.59
C ARG A 61 6.63 -5.79 -5.85
N TYR A 62 7.60 -5.68 -6.74
CA TYR A 62 7.30 -5.28 -8.12
C TYR A 62 6.94 -6.50 -8.95
N THR A 63 5.88 -6.40 -9.74
CA THR A 63 5.49 -7.42 -10.74
C THR A 63 6.55 -7.64 -11.81
N SER A 64 7.42 -6.66 -12.04
CA SER A 64 8.62 -6.76 -12.88
C SER A 64 9.75 -5.92 -12.29
N SER A 65 10.98 -6.45 -12.30
CA SER A 65 12.13 -5.71 -11.75
C SER A 65 12.30 -4.37 -12.46
N ARG A 66 12.27 -3.28 -11.69
CA ARG A 66 12.52 -1.91 -12.17
C ARG A 66 13.99 -1.50 -12.01
N GLY A 67 14.86 -2.44 -11.62
CA GLY A 67 16.17 -2.11 -11.07
C GLY A 67 16.04 -1.35 -9.74
N GLY A 68 17.14 -0.79 -9.27
CA GLY A 68 17.20 -0.07 -8.01
C GLY A 68 18.07 -0.78 -6.97
N GLN A 69 18.56 0.00 -6.00
CA GLN A 69 19.40 -0.50 -4.93
C GLN A 69 18.56 -0.64 -3.65
N LEU A 70 18.46 -1.86 -3.13
CA LEU A 70 17.90 -2.09 -1.81
C LEU A 70 18.93 -1.70 -0.74
N ILE A 71 18.56 -0.80 0.16
CA ILE A 71 19.39 -0.35 1.29
C ILE A 71 18.56 -0.52 2.56
N ALA A 72 19.10 -1.26 3.52
CA ALA A 72 18.48 -1.44 4.83
C ALA A 72 19.16 -0.48 5.82
N HIS A 73 18.38 0.44 6.36
CA HIS A 73 18.76 1.28 7.49
C HIS A 73 18.14 0.71 8.77
N LEU A 74 18.47 1.29 9.93
CA LEU A 74 17.98 0.79 11.21
C LEU A 74 16.46 0.92 11.34
N GLY A 75 15.89 2.03 10.87
CA GLY A 75 14.46 2.31 11.02
C GLY A 75 13.61 2.08 9.78
N TYR A 76 14.20 1.86 8.62
CA TYR A 76 13.46 1.66 7.37
C TYR A 76 14.30 0.94 6.32
N THR A 77 13.63 0.37 5.33
CA THR A 77 14.25 -0.14 4.11
C THR A 77 13.85 0.75 2.94
N VAL A 78 14.79 1.03 2.04
CA VAL A 78 14.55 1.82 0.83
C VAL A 78 14.97 1.03 -0.41
N SER A 79 14.12 1.04 -1.45
CA SER A 79 14.55 0.73 -2.81
C SER A 79 14.89 2.04 -3.52
N TYR A 80 16.15 2.25 -3.86
CA TYR A 80 16.64 3.52 -4.39
C TYR A 80 16.82 3.51 -5.91
N ASP A 81 16.30 4.53 -6.60
CA ASP A 81 16.47 4.73 -8.03
C ASP A 81 17.61 5.72 -8.31
N ALA A 82 18.74 5.25 -8.84
CA ALA A 82 19.89 6.09 -9.15
C ALA A 82 19.66 7.02 -10.36
N ASP A 83 18.73 6.72 -11.26
CA ASP A 83 18.39 7.63 -12.35
C ASP A 83 17.55 8.80 -11.83
N TYR A 84 16.56 8.52 -11.00
CA TYR A 84 15.64 9.53 -10.47
C TYR A 84 16.21 10.25 -9.25
N LYS A 85 17.16 9.62 -8.57
CA LYS A 85 17.82 10.07 -7.34
C LYS A 85 16.85 10.24 -6.16
N THR A 86 15.76 9.49 -6.21
CA THR A 86 14.68 9.40 -5.25
C THR A 86 14.42 7.91 -4.96
N PRO A 87 13.74 7.57 -3.86
CA PRO A 87 13.30 6.21 -3.65
C PRO A 87 12.28 5.79 -4.72
N GLN A 88 12.28 4.52 -5.06
CA GLN A 88 11.15 3.83 -5.67
C GLN A 88 10.04 3.65 -4.62
N TRP A 89 10.45 3.26 -3.42
CA TRP A 89 9.62 3.17 -2.22
C TRP A 89 10.53 3.16 -0.98
N VAL A 90 9.96 3.55 0.15
CA VAL A 90 10.52 3.41 1.49
C VAL A 90 9.48 2.69 2.33
N ALA A 91 9.90 1.70 3.10
CA ALA A 91 9.01 0.88 3.90
C ALA A 91 9.57 0.65 5.31
N TRP A 92 8.70 0.73 6.31
CA TRP A 92 9.03 0.54 7.72
C TRP A 92 7.86 -0.02 8.52
N GLU A 93 8.18 -0.62 9.66
CA GLU A 93 7.23 -0.87 10.74
C GLU A 93 7.33 0.30 11.73
N LEU A 94 6.20 0.74 12.25
CA LEU A 94 6.12 1.67 13.36
C LEU A 94 5.35 1.02 14.50
N THR A 95 6.05 0.64 15.56
CA THR A 95 5.45 0.10 16.78
C THR A 95 4.97 1.21 17.73
N ALA A 96 4.09 0.86 18.67
CA ALA A 96 3.63 1.76 19.72
C ALA A 96 4.78 2.31 20.58
N ASP A 97 5.81 1.49 20.85
CA ASP A 97 6.99 1.90 21.61
C ASP A 97 7.83 2.90 20.80
N GLU A 98 8.02 2.64 19.51
CA GLU A 98 8.77 3.53 18.62
C GLU A 98 8.10 4.89 18.43
N ALA A 99 6.76 4.91 18.32
CA ALA A 99 5.95 6.11 18.20
C ALA A 99 6.05 7.05 19.43
N GLN A 100 6.50 6.54 20.58
CA GLN A 100 6.70 7.30 21.81
C GLN A 100 8.14 7.80 21.99
N GLY A 101 9.01 7.59 21.01
CA GLY A 101 10.39 8.02 21.08
C GLY A 101 10.56 9.53 21.30
N GLU A 102 11.62 9.91 22.01
CA GLU A 102 11.90 11.29 22.42
C GLU A 102 13.21 11.86 21.86
N VAL A 103 13.94 11.10 21.03
CA VAL A 103 15.19 11.57 20.42
C VAL A 103 14.95 12.89 19.67
N PRO A 104 15.74 13.95 19.95
CA PRO A 104 15.62 15.22 19.25
C PRO A 104 15.88 15.09 17.75
N ARG A 105 15.14 15.88 16.96
CA ARG A 105 15.26 15.91 15.50
C ARG A 105 16.67 16.33 15.04
N TYR A 106 17.30 15.56 14.15
CA TYR A 106 18.68 15.79 13.71
C TYR A 106 18.87 17.03 12.81
N ASN A 107 17.93 17.30 11.90
CA ASN A 107 17.87 18.50 11.04
C ASN A 107 19.05 18.71 10.06
N LYS A 108 19.89 17.71 9.83
CA LYS A 108 21.01 17.80 8.87
C LYS A 108 20.84 16.75 7.78
N PHE A 109 20.27 17.17 6.66
CA PHE A 109 20.19 16.34 5.46
C PHE A 109 21.58 16.05 4.90
N GLN A 110 21.83 14.81 4.49
CA GLN A 110 23.12 14.38 3.99
C GLN A 110 22.97 13.28 2.93
N PRO A 111 23.89 13.19 1.96
CA PRO A 111 23.88 12.08 1.02
C PRO A 111 24.05 10.76 1.78
N ASP A 112 23.38 9.73 1.31
CA ASP A 112 23.49 8.40 1.88
C ASP A 112 24.87 7.78 1.55
N PRO A 113 25.62 7.28 2.54
CA PRO A 113 26.90 6.61 2.31
C PRO A 113 26.76 5.27 1.59
N GLU A 114 25.62 4.59 1.68
CA GLU A 114 25.41 3.24 1.13
C GLU A 114 25.08 3.26 -0.37
N VAL A 115 24.73 4.41 -0.94
CA VAL A 115 24.35 4.50 -2.36
C VAL A 115 25.53 4.19 -3.28
N ARG A 116 25.29 3.23 -4.17
CA ARG A 116 26.15 2.85 -5.29
C ARG A 116 25.68 3.59 -6.54
N GLY A 117 26.46 4.57 -6.99
CA GLY A 117 26.18 5.32 -8.21
C GLY A 117 25.68 6.75 -7.94
N ALA A 118 24.85 7.26 -8.85
CA ALA A 118 24.39 8.64 -8.79
C ALA A 118 23.44 8.86 -7.61
N LYS A 119 23.61 9.99 -6.90
CA LYS A 119 22.82 10.33 -5.71
C LYS A 119 22.43 11.79 -5.63
N ALA A 120 21.39 12.07 -4.84
CA ALA A 120 20.96 13.42 -4.51
C ALA A 120 21.79 14.02 -3.38
N TYR A 121 21.97 15.34 -3.44
CA TYR A 121 22.60 16.13 -2.40
C TYR A 121 21.62 17.19 -1.88
N PRO A 122 21.75 17.66 -0.63
CA PRO A 122 20.90 18.72 -0.09
C PRO A 122 20.89 19.99 -0.95
N THR A 123 22.01 20.28 -1.61
CA THR A 123 22.18 21.45 -2.51
C THR A 123 21.33 21.37 -3.77
N ASP A 124 20.89 20.18 -4.21
CA ASP A 124 20.00 20.04 -5.37
C ASP A 124 18.61 20.63 -5.13
N TYR A 125 18.23 20.76 -3.85
CA TYR A 125 16.94 21.29 -3.42
C TYR A 125 16.98 22.80 -3.16
N THR A 126 18.17 23.39 -3.01
CA THR A 126 18.35 24.82 -2.76
C THR A 126 17.75 25.63 -3.91
N ASN A 127 16.87 26.59 -3.58
CA ASN A 127 16.17 27.45 -4.54
C ASN A 127 15.35 26.71 -5.63
N SER A 128 15.05 25.42 -5.44
CA SER A 128 14.26 24.63 -6.39
C SER A 128 12.75 24.92 -6.35
N GLY A 129 12.27 25.54 -5.28
CA GLY A 129 10.84 25.70 -4.97
C GLY A 129 10.24 24.56 -4.14
N TYR A 130 10.91 23.40 -4.08
CA TYR A 130 10.45 22.21 -3.36
C TYR A 130 11.07 22.10 -1.96
N ASP A 131 10.33 21.48 -1.04
CA ASP A 131 10.89 21.01 0.23
C ASP A 131 11.59 19.66 0.04
N ARG A 132 12.48 19.32 0.99
CA ARG A 132 13.04 17.99 1.17
C ARG A 132 12.03 17.14 1.95
N GLY A 133 11.09 16.55 1.22
CA GLY A 133 10.00 15.76 1.78
C GLY A 133 10.45 14.35 2.15
N HIS A 134 10.20 13.92 3.39
CA HIS A 134 10.58 12.58 3.85
C HIS A 134 9.53 11.56 3.38
N MET A 135 9.95 10.35 3.03
CA MET A 135 9.02 9.22 2.89
C MET A 135 8.78 8.57 4.25
N ALA A 136 9.84 8.11 4.92
CA ALA A 136 9.82 7.73 6.34
C ALA A 136 10.14 8.97 7.21
N PRO A 137 9.17 9.53 7.95
CA PRO A 137 9.35 10.80 8.64
C PRO A 137 10.29 10.68 9.84
N ALA A 138 11.08 11.72 10.08
CA ALA A 138 11.95 11.77 11.27
C ALA A 138 11.18 11.63 12.60
N ALA A 139 9.89 11.98 12.62
CA ALA A 139 9.05 11.84 13.81
C ALA A 139 8.80 10.36 14.18
N ASP A 140 8.86 9.45 13.22
CA ASP A 140 8.70 8.00 13.42
C ASP A 140 10.03 7.35 13.87
N MET A 141 11.14 8.08 13.77
CA MET A 141 12.48 7.60 14.09
C MET A 141 13.01 8.14 15.42
N LYS A 142 12.14 8.70 16.27
CA LYS A 142 12.51 9.31 17.56
C LYS A 142 12.91 8.30 18.64
N TRP A 143 12.81 7.00 18.37
CA TRP A 143 13.14 5.95 19.32
C TRP A 143 14.63 5.59 19.34
N ASN A 144 15.40 5.99 18.32
CA ASN A 144 16.83 5.71 18.24
C ASN A 144 17.62 6.83 17.55
N LYS A 145 18.80 7.18 18.10
CA LYS A 145 19.66 8.24 17.56
C LYS A 145 20.17 7.94 16.15
N GLN A 146 20.51 6.69 15.87
CA GLN A 146 20.94 6.26 14.54
C GLN A 146 19.77 6.34 13.57
N ALA A 147 18.61 5.74 13.89
CA ALA A 147 17.43 5.83 13.03
C ALA A 147 17.04 7.30 12.72
N MET A 148 17.11 8.17 13.74
CA MET A 148 16.91 9.61 13.57
C MET A 148 17.88 10.22 12.56
N VAL A 149 19.19 9.93 12.65
CA VAL A 149 20.19 10.44 11.68
C VAL A 149 19.93 9.89 10.29
N GLU A 150 19.66 8.60 10.17
CA GLU A 150 19.42 7.92 8.90
C GLU A 150 18.14 8.40 8.21
N SER A 151 17.14 8.87 8.95
CA SER A 151 15.93 9.49 8.37
C SER A 151 16.24 10.74 7.52
N PHE A 152 17.37 11.40 7.76
CA PHE A 152 17.82 12.57 7.01
C PHE A 152 18.72 12.23 5.81
N TYR A 153 18.87 10.95 5.46
CA TYR A 153 19.53 10.56 4.22
C TYR A 153 18.71 10.96 3.00
N MET A 154 19.39 11.46 1.96
CA MET A 154 18.73 11.90 0.73
C MET A 154 18.06 10.75 -0.05
N THR A 155 18.37 9.50 0.24
CA THR A 155 17.66 8.31 -0.27
C THR A 155 16.22 8.19 0.23
N ASN A 156 15.91 8.82 1.37
CA ASN A 156 14.58 8.90 1.97
C ASN A 156 13.82 10.19 1.58
N VAL A 157 14.32 10.94 0.60
CA VAL A 157 13.84 12.29 0.31
C VAL A 157 13.39 12.45 -1.14
N CYS A 158 12.24 13.09 -1.32
CA CYS A 158 11.71 13.51 -2.62
C CYS A 158 11.48 15.04 -2.68
N PRO A 159 11.52 15.66 -3.88
CA PRO A 159 11.04 17.03 -4.08
C PRO A 159 9.53 17.11 -3.85
N GLN A 160 9.11 17.71 -2.74
CA GLN A 160 7.71 17.77 -2.34
C GLN A 160 7.21 19.21 -2.29
N ASN A 161 5.99 19.44 -2.76
CA ASN A 161 5.32 20.73 -2.64
C ASN A 161 5.23 21.13 -1.17
N ARG A 162 5.51 22.40 -0.86
CA ARG A 162 5.61 22.89 0.53
C ARG A 162 4.30 22.76 1.31
N ASN A 163 3.15 23.00 0.66
CA ASN A 163 1.85 22.91 1.31
C ASN A 163 1.50 21.43 1.57
N LEU A 164 1.76 20.55 0.59
CA LEU A 164 1.59 19.11 0.80
C LEU A 164 2.46 18.60 1.95
N ASN A 165 3.77 18.87 1.91
CA ASN A 165 4.75 18.39 2.90
C ASN A 165 4.45 18.84 4.34
N ARG A 166 3.85 20.03 4.51
CA ARG A 166 3.62 20.63 5.82
C ARG A 166 2.16 20.55 6.29
N GLY A 167 1.26 20.13 5.41
CA GLY A 167 -0.18 19.98 5.63
C GLY A 167 -0.60 18.53 5.40
N ASP A 168 -1.32 18.27 4.32
CA ASP A 168 -2.02 16.99 4.09
C ASP A 168 -1.14 15.72 4.25
N TRP A 169 0.13 15.76 3.84
CA TRP A 169 1.05 14.62 4.04
C TRP A 169 1.39 14.42 5.52
N LYS A 170 1.65 15.52 6.23
CA LYS A 170 1.93 15.53 7.68
C LYS A 170 0.73 15.06 8.49
N ASP A 171 -0.49 15.36 8.04
CA ASP A 171 -1.72 14.89 8.70
C ASP A 171 -1.82 13.35 8.67
N LEU A 172 -1.45 12.72 7.55
CA LEU A 172 -1.37 11.26 7.47
C LEU A 172 -0.24 10.70 8.33
N GLU A 173 0.92 11.36 8.38
CA GLU A 173 2.01 10.99 9.28
C GLU A 173 1.60 11.08 10.77
N GLU A 174 0.75 12.04 11.15
CA GLU A 174 0.21 12.12 12.51
C GLU A 174 -0.80 11.01 12.82
N LEU A 175 -1.62 10.66 11.83
CA LEU A 175 -2.56 9.55 11.94
C LEU A 175 -1.85 8.21 12.11
N GLU A 176 -0.78 7.93 11.34
CA GLU A 176 -0.06 6.65 11.42
C GLU A 176 0.57 6.43 12.80
N ARG A 177 1.13 7.48 13.43
CA ARG A 177 1.60 7.43 14.82
C ARG A 177 0.47 7.18 15.81
N THR A 178 -0.68 7.82 15.61
CA THR A 178 -1.87 7.59 16.46
C THR A 178 -2.35 6.14 16.34
N TRP A 179 -2.29 5.58 15.14
CA TRP A 179 -2.62 4.18 14.88
C TRP A 179 -1.61 3.20 15.43
N ALA A 180 -0.31 3.51 15.42
CA ALA A 180 0.70 2.68 16.09
C ALA A 180 0.36 2.49 17.58
N LEU A 181 0.00 3.58 18.28
CA LEU A 181 -0.43 3.52 19.68
C LEU A 181 -1.72 2.71 19.87
N LYS A 182 -2.68 2.87 18.96
CA LYS A 182 -4.01 2.23 19.04
C LYS A 182 -3.96 0.73 18.73
N TYR A 183 -3.20 0.35 17.72
CA TYR A 183 -3.17 -1.00 17.15
C TYR A 183 -1.93 -1.81 17.54
N GLY A 184 -0.98 -1.20 18.27
CA GLY A 184 0.28 -1.80 18.68
C GLY A 184 1.39 -1.64 17.64
N ALA A 185 1.05 -1.70 16.34
CA ALA A 185 1.98 -1.42 15.25
C ALA A 185 1.25 -1.04 13.96
N VAL A 186 1.99 -0.41 13.05
CA VAL A 186 1.59 -0.12 11.67
C VAL A 186 2.70 -0.58 10.74
N SER A 187 2.34 -1.34 9.70
CA SER A 187 3.22 -1.66 8.57
C SER A 187 3.00 -0.62 7.47
N ILE A 188 4.04 0.07 7.02
CA ILE A 188 3.93 1.26 6.17
C ILE A 188 4.85 1.14 4.96
N ALA A 189 4.33 1.45 3.77
CA ALA A 189 5.13 1.71 2.58
C ALA A 189 4.71 3.02 1.93
N ALA A 190 5.68 3.86 1.55
CA ALA A 190 5.47 5.15 0.95
C ALA A 190 6.43 5.38 -0.21
N GLY A 191 6.04 6.21 -1.19
CA GLY A 191 6.94 6.52 -2.29
C GLY A 191 6.35 7.46 -3.31
N PRO A 192 7.18 7.91 -4.27
CA PRO A 192 6.74 8.76 -5.36
C PRO A 192 6.00 8.00 -6.46
N ILE A 193 5.10 8.68 -7.14
CA ILE A 193 4.46 8.25 -8.38
C ILE A 193 4.89 9.18 -9.51
N TYR A 194 5.32 8.59 -10.62
CA TYR A 194 5.70 9.28 -11.84
C TYR A 194 4.81 8.81 -12.98
N THR A 195 4.06 9.73 -13.57
CA THR A 195 3.15 9.48 -14.69
C THR A 195 3.85 9.60 -16.05
N SER A 196 5.04 10.20 -16.07
CA SER A 196 5.88 10.38 -17.26
C SER A 196 7.26 9.73 -17.09
N LYS A 197 7.82 9.22 -18.19
CA LYS A 197 9.22 8.76 -18.29
C LYS A 197 10.23 9.90 -18.33
N SER A 198 9.78 11.14 -18.42
CA SER A 198 10.61 12.35 -18.45
C SER A 198 10.08 13.37 -17.45
N PRO A 199 10.24 13.11 -16.14
CA PRO A 199 9.78 14.03 -15.11
C PRO A 199 10.60 15.32 -15.11
N ILE A 200 10.03 16.36 -14.51
CA ILE A 200 10.78 17.58 -14.17
C ILE A 200 11.94 17.20 -13.25
N ARG A 201 13.08 17.89 -13.37
CA ARG A 201 14.28 17.62 -12.58
C ARG A 201 14.85 18.89 -11.97
N ILE A 202 15.36 18.80 -10.75
CA ILE A 202 15.94 19.93 -9.98
C ILE A 202 17.42 19.69 -9.67
N GLY A 203 18.15 20.79 -9.42
CA GLY A 203 19.52 20.74 -8.94
C GLY A 203 20.55 20.32 -9.99
N GLY A 204 21.83 20.38 -9.60
CA GLY A 204 22.95 20.01 -10.47
C GLY A 204 22.97 18.51 -10.80
N ASN A 205 22.46 17.68 -9.88
CA ASN A 205 22.35 16.24 -10.08
C ASN A 205 21.04 15.81 -10.74
N LYS A 206 20.15 16.73 -11.11
CA LYS A 206 18.90 16.43 -11.84
C LYS A 206 17.98 15.43 -11.11
N VAL A 207 17.69 15.69 -9.84
CA VAL A 207 16.77 14.91 -9.00
C VAL A 207 15.36 15.02 -9.58
N ALA A 208 14.68 13.89 -9.79
CA ALA A 208 13.34 13.84 -10.38
C ALA A 208 12.27 14.34 -9.41
N VAL A 209 11.34 15.15 -9.91
CA VAL A 209 10.18 15.66 -9.17
C VAL A 209 8.98 14.72 -9.41
N PRO A 210 8.42 14.09 -8.37
CA PRO A 210 7.23 13.24 -8.48
C PRO A 210 5.98 14.02 -8.90
N ASP A 211 5.08 13.36 -9.63
CA ASP A 211 3.75 13.90 -9.95
C ASP A 211 2.78 13.73 -8.76
N ALA A 212 2.96 12.65 -8.00
CA ALA A 212 2.19 12.31 -6.82
C ALA A 212 3.02 11.47 -5.84
N PHE A 213 2.45 11.17 -4.68
CA PHE A 213 2.99 10.27 -3.68
C PHE A 213 1.92 9.26 -3.28
N PHE A 214 2.33 8.03 -3.01
CA PHE A 214 1.48 7.05 -2.36
C PHE A 214 1.94 6.82 -0.92
N LYS A 215 1.00 6.39 -0.09
CA LYS A 215 1.29 5.71 1.18
C LYS A 215 0.26 4.61 1.40
N VAL A 216 0.71 3.42 1.75
CA VAL A 216 -0.13 2.30 2.17
C VAL A 216 0.19 1.92 3.60
N LEU A 217 -0.83 1.59 4.39
CA LEU A 217 -0.72 1.29 5.81
C LEU A 217 -1.53 0.03 6.13
N LEU A 218 -0.98 -0.86 6.94
CA LEU A 218 -1.68 -2.02 7.48
C LEU A 218 -1.63 -2.02 9.00
N VAL A 219 -2.80 -2.19 9.63
CA VAL A 219 -3.00 -2.13 11.08
C VAL A 219 -3.87 -3.28 11.57
N GLY A 220 -3.85 -3.53 12.89
CA GLY A 220 -4.77 -4.48 13.54
C GLY A 220 -4.48 -5.94 13.24
N TYR A 221 -3.32 -6.26 12.66
CA TYR A 221 -2.90 -7.62 12.40
C TYR A 221 -2.61 -8.40 13.70
N PRO A 222 -2.95 -9.70 13.77
CA PRO A 222 -3.59 -10.47 12.70
C PRO A 222 -5.13 -10.36 12.72
N LYS A 223 -5.75 -10.13 13.88
CA LYS A 223 -7.19 -10.39 14.10
C LYS A 223 -8.16 -9.41 13.43
N HIS A 224 -7.78 -8.14 13.36
CA HIS A 224 -8.61 -7.06 12.83
C HIS A 224 -7.86 -6.31 11.73
N THR A 225 -7.19 -7.09 10.87
CA THR A 225 -6.34 -6.57 9.79
C THR A 225 -7.16 -5.68 8.88
N LYS A 226 -6.68 -4.44 8.71
CA LYS A 226 -7.18 -3.45 7.76
C LYS A 226 -6.01 -2.87 7.00
N ALA A 227 -6.20 -2.64 5.70
CA ALA A 227 -5.25 -1.96 4.86
C ALA A 227 -5.86 -0.65 4.35
N TYR A 228 -5.03 0.39 4.24
CA TYR A 228 -5.42 1.73 3.82
C TYR A 228 -4.48 2.20 2.73
N GLY A 229 -5.03 2.68 1.61
CA GLY A 229 -4.27 3.28 0.52
C GLY A 229 -4.52 4.78 0.42
N PHE A 230 -3.49 5.56 0.09
CA PHE A 230 -3.60 6.99 -0.14
C PHE A 230 -2.75 7.42 -1.33
N VAL A 231 -3.27 8.37 -2.12
CA VAL A 231 -2.52 9.04 -3.19
C VAL A 231 -2.68 10.56 -3.10
N PHE A 232 -1.55 11.26 -3.01
CA PHE A 232 -1.48 12.72 -2.92
C PHE A 232 -0.80 13.29 -4.16
N LYS A 233 -1.49 14.14 -4.93
CA LYS A 233 -0.83 14.90 -6.01
C LYS A 233 0.22 15.83 -5.43
N ASN A 234 1.38 15.98 -6.08
CA ASN A 234 2.48 16.83 -5.63
C ASN A 234 2.24 18.33 -5.89
N VAL A 235 1.09 18.82 -5.43
CA VAL A 235 0.60 20.18 -5.59
C VAL A 235 0.14 20.72 -4.23
N ALA A 236 -0.19 22.01 -4.17
CA ALA A 236 -0.80 22.54 -2.97
C ALA A 236 -2.22 21.98 -2.79
N GLY A 237 -2.52 21.54 -1.57
CA GLY A 237 -3.83 21.04 -1.16
C GLY A 237 -4.18 21.55 0.24
N SER A 238 -5.41 21.25 0.65
CA SER A 238 -5.92 21.44 2.02
C SER A 238 -7.24 20.67 2.12
N HIS A 239 -7.15 19.34 2.12
CA HIS A 239 -8.31 18.46 2.04
C HIS A 239 -8.28 17.43 3.18
N PRO A 240 -9.45 16.97 3.67
CA PRO A 240 -9.48 15.88 4.64
C PRO A 240 -8.85 14.62 4.05
N LEU A 241 -8.27 13.75 4.89
CA LEU A 241 -7.60 12.53 4.45
C LEU A 241 -8.48 11.60 3.60
N THR A 242 -9.80 11.60 3.83
CA THR A 242 -10.78 10.86 3.00
C THR A 242 -10.77 11.27 1.52
N TYR A 243 -10.34 12.49 1.20
CA TYR A 243 -10.19 12.94 -0.19
C TYR A 243 -9.06 12.22 -0.93
N TYR A 244 -8.02 11.82 -0.21
CA TYR A 244 -6.83 11.16 -0.75
C TYR A 244 -6.90 9.64 -0.68
N GLN A 245 -7.90 9.11 0.04
CA GLN A 245 -8.03 7.69 0.32
C GLN A 245 -8.49 6.92 -0.92
N LEU A 246 -7.84 5.78 -1.13
CA LEU A 246 -8.13 4.79 -2.16
C LEU A 246 -8.09 3.40 -1.53
N THR A 247 -8.61 2.40 -2.24
CA THR A 247 -8.31 1.00 -1.87
C THR A 247 -6.83 0.70 -2.16
N VAL A 248 -6.25 -0.33 -1.54
CA VAL A 248 -4.86 -0.70 -1.85
C VAL A 248 -4.77 -1.16 -3.31
N ASP A 249 -5.74 -1.92 -3.81
CA ASP A 249 -5.83 -2.31 -5.23
C ASP A 249 -5.73 -1.10 -6.20
N GLU A 250 -6.32 0.03 -5.83
CA GLU A 250 -6.25 1.27 -6.62
C GLU A 250 -4.85 1.90 -6.60
N VAL A 251 -4.14 1.79 -5.47
CA VAL A 251 -2.75 2.24 -5.35
C VAL A 251 -1.84 1.30 -6.15
N GLU A 252 -2.02 -0.02 -6.07
CA GLU A 252 -1.26 -1.01 -6.86
C GLU A 252 -1.36 -0.77 -8.36
N ARG A 253 -2.56 -0.48 -8.86
CA ARG A 253 -2.77 -0.13 -10.27
C ARG A 253 -1.98 1.10 -10.70
N GLN A 254 -1.73 2.04 -9.78
CA GLN A 254 -0.98 3.27 -10.07
C GLN A 254 0.53 3.10 -9.92
N THR A 255 0.98 2.23 -9.02
CA THR A 255 2.41 2.05 -8.69
C THR A 255 3.06 0.88 -9.43
N GLY A 256 2.27 -0.11 -9.84
CA GLY A 256 2.74 -1.41 -10.35
C GLY A 256 3.37 -2.30 -9.27
N MET A 257 3.09 -2.01 -8.00
CA MET A 257 3.54 -2.79 -6.84
C MET A 257 2.42 -3.72 -6.37
N ASP A 258 2.83 -4.80 -5.73
CA ASP A 258 2.05 -5.77 -4.96
C ASP A 258 2.39 -5.50 -3.48
N PHE A 259 1.46 -4.89 -2.74
CA PHE A 259 1.63 -4.53 -1.33
C PHE A 259 1.21 -5.69 -0.44
N PHE A 260 1.71 -5.71 0.80
CA PHE A 260 1.37 -6.74 1.82
C PHE A 260 1.43 -8.21 1.35
N SER A 261 2.23 -8.43 0.31
CA SER A 261 2.53 -9.63 -0.48
C SER A 261 2.84 -10.93 0.30
N LYS A 262 2.97 -10.82 1.62
CA LYS A 262 3.32 -11.87 2.58
C LYS A 262 2.13 -12.28 3.45
N LEU A 263 0.98 -11.61 3.32
CA LEU A 263 -0.27 -12.08 3.89
C LEU A 263 -0.71 -13.37 3.17
N PRO A 264 -1.54 -14.21 3.81
CA PRO A 264 -2.27 -15.24 3.09
C PRO A 264 -3.15 -14.60 2.03
N ASP A 265 -3.18 -15.15 0.82
CA ASP A 265 -3.85 -14.51 -0.31
C ASP A 265 -5.34 -14.18 -0.04
N ALA A 266 -6.01 -14.97 0.81
CA ALA A 266 -7.40 -14.71 1.19
C ALA A 266 -7.55 -13.43 2.04
N VAL A 267 -6.58 -13.14 2.91
CA VAL A 267 -6.53 -11.91 3.70
C VAL A 267 -6.17 -10.74 2.82
N GLU A 268 -5.10 -10.88 2.04
CA GLU A 268 -4.58 -9.88 1.10
C GLU A 268 -5.70 -9.38 0.18
N ARG A 269 -6.30 -10.28 -0.62
CA ARG A 269 -7.40 -9.93 -1.53
C ARG A 269 -8.58 -9.25 -0.84
N ARG A 270 -8.85 -9.59 0.43
CA ARG A 270 -9.95 -8.97 1.19
C ARG A 270 -9.57 -7.56 1.63
N VAL A 271 -8.43 -7.39 2.30
CA VAL A 271 -8.04 -6.11 2.89
C VAL A 271 -7.66 -5.08 1.83
N GLU A 272 -7.20 -5.52 0.66
CA GLU A 272 -6.77 -4.62 -0.42
C GLU A 272 -7.91 -4.08 -1.28
N ALA A 273 -9.02 -4.82 -1.35
CA ALA A 273 -10.24 -4.42 -2.04
C ALA A 273 -11.16 -3.53 -1.18
N GLU A 274 -11.00 -3.54 0.14
CA GLU A 274 -11.82 -2.76 1.07
C GLU A 274 -11.43 -1.26 1.07
N LEU A 275 -12.42 -0.38 1.19
CA LEU A 275 -12.23 1.05 1.50
C LEU A 275 -12.68 1.31 2.95
N PRO A 276 -11.85 1.00 3.97
CA PRO A 276 -12.24 1.14 5.36
C PRO A 276 -12.42 2.61 5.76
N ALA A 277 -13.37 2.89 6.65
CA ALA A 277 -13.54 4.23 7.20
C ALA A 277 -12.31 4.69 8.01
N LEU A 278 -12.02 5.99 7.93
CA LEU A 278 -11.00 6.69 8.72
C LEU A 278 -11.52 7.08 10.11
#